data_AF-A0A2G9SA49-F1
#
_entry.id   AF-A0A2G9SA49-F1
#
_cell.length_a   1.000
_cell.length_b   1.000
_cell.length_c   1.000
_cell.angle_alpha   90.00
_cell.angle_beta   90.00
_cell.angle_gamma   90.00
#
_symmetry.space_group_name_H-M   'P 1'
#
loop_
_entity.id
_entity.type
_entity.pdbx_description
1 polymer ?
#
loop_
_entity_poly.entity_id
_entity_poly.type
_entity_poly.pdbx_seq_one_letter_code
_entity_poly.pdbx_strand_id
1 'polypeptide(L)'
;VIDLGGEGISASEYSSIGRITEFKYGAKLGKVIRKWDGEKLAYLKNWGEGWGFMPSDRALVFVDNHDNQRGHGAGGASILTFWDAR
;
A
#
# COMPACT_ATOMS: atom_id res chain seq x y z
N VAL A 1 2.77 -1.51 -12.39
CA VAL A 1 3.62 -2.54 -11.76
C VAL A 1 3.11 -2.78 -10.34
N ILE A 2 3.11 -4.03 -9.88
CA ILE A 2 2.81 -4.38 -8.49
C ILE A 2 4.16 -4.59 -7.83
N ASP A 3 4.48 -3.76 -6.83
CA ASP A 3 5.76 -3.78 -6.11
C ASP A 3 5.48 -3.53 -4.62
N LEU A 4 5.69 -4.56 -3.79
CA LEU A 4 5.64 -4.49 -2.33
C LEU A 4 7.04 -4.39 -1.72
N GLY A 5 8.09 -4.42 -2.54
CA GLY A 5 9.49 -4.47 -2.19
C GLY A 5 10.03 -5.90 -2.32
N GLY A 6 10.92 -6.10 -3.30
CA GLY A 6 11.62 -7.37 -3.51
C GLY A 6 11.25 -8.10 -4.80
N GLU A 7 10.28 -7.58 -5.56
CA GLU A 7 9.98 -8.03 -6.91
C GLU A 7 11.13 -7.74 -7.87
N GLY A 8 11.30 -8.58 -8.90
CA GLY A 8 12.38 -8.44 -9.89
C GLY A 8 12.23 -7.23 -10.84
N ILE A 9 11.06 -6.59 -10.84
CA ILE A 9 10.78 -5.34 -11.55
C ILE A 9 10.32 -4.33 -10.51
N SER A 10 11.04 -3.22 -10.41
CA SER A 10 10.81 -2.16 -9.44
C SER A 10 9.84 -1.10 -9.96
N ALA A 11 9.14 -0.44 -9.03
CA ALA A 11 8.32 0.72 -9.33
C ALA A 11 9.13 1.86 -9.98
N SER A 12 10.37 2.08 -9.54
CA SER A 12 11.23 3.17 -10.02
C SER A 12 11.48 3.15 -11.53
N GLU A 13 11.49 1.97 -12.16
CA GLU A 13 11.67 1.81 -13.61
C GLU A 13 10.59 2.51 -14.45
N TYR A 14 9.42 2.79 -13.87
CA TYR A 14 8.28 3.39 -14.57
C TYR A 14 8.05 4.86 -14.22
N SER A 15 8.86 5.44 -13.33
CA SER A 15 8.62 6.79 -12.78
C SER A 15 8.78 7.91 -13.82
N SER A 16 9.53 7.68 -14.90
CA SER A 16 9.76 8.63 -15.99
C SER A 16 8.57 8.76 -16.95
N ILE A 17 7.68 7.78 -16.99
CA ILE A 17 6.55 7.72 -17.93
C ILE A 17 5.19 7.99 -17.27
N GLY A 18 5.14 8.14 -15.94
CA GLY A 18 3.90 8.46 -15.24
C GLY A 18 3.97 8.21 -13.74
N ARG A 19 2.79 8.36 -13.10
CA ARG A 19 2.60 7.93 -11.71
C ARG A 19 2.41 6.41 -11.64
N ILE A 20 2.78 5.84 -10.51
CA ILE A 20 2.72 4.40 -10.25
C ILE A 20 1.80 4.13 -9.08
N THR A 21 1.04 3.05 -9.17
CA THR A 21 0.20 2.53 -8.08
C THR A 21 1.05 2.10 -6.90
N GLU A 22 0.90 2.77 -5.75
CA GLU A 22 1.64 2.47 -4.52
C GLU A 22 0.90 1.42 -3.69
N PHE A 23 1.12 0.14 -3.99
CA PHE A 23 0.43 -0.98 -3.33
C PHE A 23 0.77 -1.11 -1.84
N LYS A 24 1.94 -0.61 -1.41
CA LYS A 24 2.31 -0.61 0.02
C LYS A 24 1.37 0.29 0.84
N TYR A 25 0.74 1.29 0.22
CA TYR A 25 -0.16 2.23 0.88
C TYR A 25 -1.34 1.51 1.56
N GLY A 26 -2.16 0.82 0.77
CA GLY A 26 -3.33 0.09 1.27
C GLY A 26 -2.95 -1.04 2.22
N ALA A 27 -1.89 -1.79 1.92
CA ALA A 27 -1.42 -2.90 2.74
C ALA A 27 -0.94 -2.44 4.14
N LYS A 28 -0.08 -1.42 4.21
CA LYS A 28 0.42 -0.91 5.50
C LYS A 28 -0.67 -0.18 6.27
N LEU A 29 -1.55 0.57 5.59
CA LEU A 29 -2.68 1.23 6.26
C LEU A 29 -3.60 0.19 6.88
N GLY A 30 -3.86 -0.91 6.18
CA GLY A 30 -4.67 -2.01 6.68
C GLY A 30 -4.09 -2.65 7.94
N LYS A 31 -2.78 -2.93 7.97
CA LYS A 31 -2.11 -3.40 9.19
C LYS A 31 -2.30 -2.44 10.37
N VAL A 32 -2.17 -1.13 10.14
CA VAL A 32 -2.35 -0.10 11.18
C VAL A 32 -3.78 -0.06 11.72
N ILE A 33 -4.78 -0.05 10.85
CA ILE A 33 -6.18 0.01 11.26
C ILE A 33 -6.61 -1.27 11.99
N ARG A 34 -6.15 -2.44 11.53
CA ARG A 34 -6.40 -3.73 12.18
C ARG A 34 -5.54 -3.97 13.43
N LYS A 35 -4.58 -3.09 13.72
CA LYS A 35 -3.60 -3.21 14.83
C LYS A 35 -2.79 -4.51 14.78
N TRP A 36 -2.52 -5.00 13.58
CA TRP A 36 -1.68 -6.18 13.37
C TRP A 36 -0.23 -5.85 13.71
N ASP A 37 0.55 -6.87 14.10
CA ASP A 37 1.98 -6.73 14.38
C ASP A 37 2.31 -5.64 15.44
N GLY A 38 1.34 -5.24 16.27
CA GLY A 38 1.50 -4.17 17.27
C GLY A 38 1.44 -2.74 16.71
N GLU A 39 1.02 -2.58 15.45
CA GLU A 39 0.86 -1.29 14.77
C GLU A 39 -0.20 -0.40 15.45
N LYS A 40 0.03 0.93 15.42
CA LYS A 40 -0.84 1.92 16.06
C LYS A 40 -1.05 3.13 15.16
N LEU A 41 -2.23 3.72 15.20
CA LEU A 41 -2.55 4.98 14.51
C LEU A 41 -1.52 6.09 14.78
N ALA A 42 -0.95 6.15 15.98
CA ALA A 42 0.07 7.12 16.34
C ALA A 42 1.35 7.04 15.48
N TYR A 43 1.64 5.88 14.87
CA TYR A 43 2.80 5.70 14.00
C TYR A 43 2.61 6.36 12.62
N LEU A 44 1.38 6.72 12.23
CA LEU A 44 1.10 7.43 10.98
C LEU A 44 1.59 8.89 10.97
N LYS A 45 2.25 9.38 12.02
CA LYS A 45 2.75 10.76 12.11
C LYS A 45 3.66 11.15 10.93
N ASN A 46 4.44 10.20 10.41
CA ASN A 46 5.34 10.39 9.26
C ASN A 46 4.87 9.60 8.01
N TRP A 47 3.56 9.35 7.89
CA TRP A 47 2.97 8.61 6.77
C TRP A 47 3.34 9.21 5.41
N GLY A 48 3.68 8.36 4.43
CA GLY A 48 4.24 8.78 3.15
C GLY A 48 5.63 8.20 2.91
N GLU A 49 6.55 9.01 2.39
CA GLU A 49 7.93 8.60 2.10
C GLU A 49 8.66 8.05 3.35
N GLY A 50 8.32 8.55 4.55
CA GLY A 50 8.83 8.02 5.83
C GLY A 50 8.45 6.56 6.13
N TRP A 51 7.48 6.01 5.39
CA TRP A 51 7.06 4.60 5.44
C TRP A 51 7.64 3.78 4.28
N GLY A 52 8.59 4.35 3.52
CA GLY A 52 9.20 3.72 2.34
C GLY A 52 8.29 3.72 1.11
N PHE A 53 7.33 4.66 1.04
CA PHE A 53 6.55 4.89 -0.16
C PHE A 53 7.33 5.73 -1.17
N MET A 54 6.91 5.66 -2.43
CA MET A 54 7.40 6.54 -3.49
C MET A 54 7.15 8.02 -3.15
N PRO A 55 7.91 8.94 -3.77
CA PRO A 55 7.63 10.36 -3.72
C PRO A 55 6.16 10.67 -4.05
N SER A 56 5.57 11.62 -3.33
CA SER A 56 4.13 11.88 -3.43
C SER A 56 3.69 12.31 -4.84
N ASP A 57 4.55 12.98 -5.60
CA ASP A 57 4.30 13.38 -6.99
C ASP A 57 4.31 12.21 -7.98
N ARG A 58 4.86 11.05 -7.58
CA ARG A 58 4.95 9.81 -8.36
C ARG A 58 3.94 8.74 -7.95
N ALA A 59 3.26 8.88 -6.82
CA ALA A 59 2.36 7.87 -6.29
C ALA A 59 0.88 8.08 -6.69
N LEU A 60 0.22 6.99 -7.08
CA LEU A 60 -1.24 6.85 -7.09
C LEU A 60 -1.62 5.88 -5.97
N VAL A 61 -2.35 6.37 -4.96
CA VAL A 61 -2.65 5.62 -3.73
C VAL A 61 -4.12 5.22 -3.64
N PHE A 62 -4.40 4.14 -2.91
CA PHE A 62 -5.74 3.60 -2.70
C PHE A 62 -5.77 2.73 -1.42
N VAL A 63 -6.97 2.53 -0.87
CA VAL A 63 -7.18 1.62 0.27
C VAL A 63 -7.26 0.17 -0.22
N ASP A 64 -8.14 -0.06 -1.19
CA ASP A 64 -8.31 -1.29 -1.95
C ASP A 64 -8.42 -0.98 -3.45
N ASN A 65 -8.37 -2.01 -4.29
CA ASN A 65 -8.69 -1.95 -5.71
C ASN A 65 -9.54 -3.17 -6.10
N HIS A 66 -9.96 -3.22 -7.36
CA HIS A 66 -10.83 -4.29 -7.85
C HIS A 66 -10.24 -5.70 -7.73
N ASP A 67 -8.91 -5.83 -7.69
CA ASP A 67 -8.24 -7.13 -7.55
C ASP A 67 -8.14 -7.52 -6.06
N ASN A 68 -7.54 -6.65 -5.25
CA ASN A 68 -7.21 -6.99 -3.86
C ASN A 68 -8.37 -6.95 -2.87
N GLN A 69 -9.50 -6.33 -3.24
CA GLN A 69 -10.71 -6.40 -2.42
C GLN A 69 -11.34 -7.81 -2.41
N ARG A 70 -10.87 -8.74 -3.25
CA ARG A 70 -11.36 -10.12 -3.37
C ARG A 70 -10.36 -11.16 -2.84
N GLY A 71 -9.33 -10.71 -2.13
CA GLY A 71 -8.27 -11.57 -1.60
C GLY A 71 -7.21 -11.98 -2.64
N HIS A 72 -7.24 -11.40 -3.84
CA HIS A 72 -6.22 -11.57 -4.86
C HIS A 72 -5.16 -10.44 -4.77
N GLY A 73 -4.07 -10.53 -5.53
CA GLY A 73 -3.11 -9.43 -5.66
C GLY A 73 -2.33 -9.04 -4.40
N ALA A 74 -1.87 -7.79 -4.38
CA ALA A 74 -0.97 -7.28 -3.35
C ALA A 74 -1.69 -6.78 -2.08
N GLY A 75 -1.08 -7.06 -0.94
CA GLY A 75 -1.56 -6.72 0.41
C GLY A 75 -2.35 -7.83 1.11
N GLY A 76 -2.90 -8.79 0.36
CA GLY A 76 -3.57 -9.97 0.92
C GLY A 76 -4.61 -9.62 2.00
N ALA A 77 -4.63 -10.38 3.09
CA ALA A 77 -5.60 -10.21 4.17
C ALA A 77 -5.48 -8.87 4.92
N SER A 78 -4.39 -8.12 4.74
CA SER A 78 -4.26 -6.81 5.39
C SER A 78 -5.18 -5.76 4.78
N ILE A 79 -5.61 -5.93 3.52
CA ILE A 79 -6.43 -4.95 2.81
C ILE A 79 -7.74 -4.70 3.56
N LEU A 80 -8.07 -3.42 3.74
CA LEU A 80 -9.36 -2.99 4.25
C LEU A 80 -10.34 -2.97 3.08
N THR A 81 -11.44 -3.69 3.20
CA THR A 81 -12.50 -3.68 2.21
C THR A 81 -13.77 -3.16 2.85
N PHE A 82 -14.74 -2.75 2.03
CA PHE A 82 -16.06 -2.36 2.53
C PHE A 82 -16.71 -3.46 3.40
N TRP A 83 -16.50 -4.73 3.07
CA TRP A 83 -17.16 -5.87 3.70
C TRP A 83 -16.44 -6.38 4.95
N ASP A 84 -15.16 -6.05 5.12
CA ASP A 84 -14.33 -6.52 6.22
C ASP A 84 -13.50 -5.35 6.80
N ALA A 85 -14.12 -4.67 7.77
CA ALA A 85 -13.51 -3.57 8.50
C ALA A 85 -12.89 -3.97 9.85
N ARG A 86 -12.87 -5.26 10.22
CA ARG A 86 -12.46 -5.73 11.57
C ARG A 86 -11.34 -6.77 11.48
#